data_AF-A0A3S5XZD2-F1
#
_entry.id   AF-A0A3S5XZD2-F1
#
_cell.length_a   1.000
_cell.length_b   1.000
_cell.length_c   1.000
_cell.angle_alpha   90.00
_cell.angle_beta   90.00
_cell.angle_gamma   90.00
#
_symmetry.space_group_name_H-M   'P 1'
#
loop_
_entity.id
_entity.type
_entity.pdbx_description
1 polymer ?
#
loop_
_entity_poly.entity_id
_entity_poly.type
_entity_poly.pdbx_seq_one_letter_code
_entity_poly.pdbx_strand_id
1 'polypeptide(L)'
;MAEQNYEKNKTKILQNFIKEELIKYRRIPFAKLMKFSFKSLLKEKLFYILNLATIVISILIGIILAFVKSGSSQVVIFNFYILFFVCCLMFVFILRMIQFFFNKNFEDKTTYIVLTNQVSRTKFFIAQYLLIILICAVNILMSFVFINIFYAAFTLFDYDVFILRMTSIYVIYCLLATFFLINFITFLIFIFTLQTTTIICTLLLALSFIANIPMSFIKANEKSYYVQFTNGDIFQLNDIYDAYNLYDHVNDGNIKYPHLSKYIYNYFLSKEMVVDQFHNSVNINYRTQMWKDLGLINFNPVVITETNLNLFTKPLRDISVPNSWKNSDEFNIQITLKDTFITNEQLNKLIKKTVDQNTKNILVEFRSFTNEINKYFNNELQFEKYDLFYDFLFLDSGIEKSYLEKLNPTDREVEENKVKYALKKQDVVSFYEYSIAGIRNDGFRFTNANDLVKKQLNFNLMYSARVIEEYFIKYSSNYIIMTSNAVSKTSADWNTYIKGRSMMRGLSYFNLYSGLWMAYTKNLGFYNNDIWFSPNSFSKIYLEDQKNLFLGYSEYDIELTSNNKIEKNTTSNYLKPWYYLVILFAISILSFSIALYKFRKFDF
;
A
#
# COMPACT_ATOMS: atom_id res chain seq x y z
N MET A 1 -12.55 41.82 87.02
CA MET A 1 -11.80 40.97 86.05
C MET A 1 -12.71 39.97 85.30
N ALA A 2 -13.86 39.56 85.86
CA ALA A 2 -14.81 38.67 85.18
C ALA A 2 -15.68 39.38 84.09
N GLU A 3 -16.07 40.64 84.27
CA GLU A 3 -16.92 41.36 83.31
C GLU A 3 -16.19 41.74 82.00
N GLN A 4 -14.92 42.14 82.07
CA GLN A 4 -14.11 42.44 80.87
C GLN A 4 -13.86 41.20 79.99
N ASN A 5 -13.83 40.00 80.57
CA ASN A 5 -13.73 38.75 79.81
C ASN A 5 -15.08 38.34 79.20
N TYR A 6 -16.20 38.72 79.82
CA TYR A 6 -17.54 38.43 79.31
C TYR A 6 -17.87 39.30 78.08
N GLU A 7 -17.56 40.61 78.13
CA GLU A 7 -17.74 41.50 76.97
C GLU A 7 -16.81 41.15 75.80
N LYS A 8 -15.53 40.81 76.07
CA LYS A 8 -14.59 40.34 75.03
C LYS A 8 -15.06 39.06 74.36
N ASN A 9 -15.64 38.10 75.10
CA ASN A 9 -16.19 36.88 74.49
C ASN A 9 -17.44 37.17 73.66
N LYS A 10 -18.31 38.08 74.09
CA LYS A 10 -19.51 38.46 73.33
C LYS A 10 -19.17 39.17 72.02
N THR A 11 -18.17 40.06 72.02
CA THR A 11 -17.67 40.71 70.79
C THR A 11 -16.93 39.74 69.87
N LYS A 12 -16.18 38.76 70.42
CA LYS A 12 -15.54 37.69 69.61
C LYS A 12 -16.56 36.76 68.98
N ILE A 13 -17.63 36.42 69.70
CA ILE A 13 -18.72 35.60 69.19
C ILE A 13 -19.50 36.37 68.12
N LEU A 14 -19.82 37.65 68.35
CA LEU A 14 -20.51 38.48 67.35
C LEU A 14 -19.64 38.75 66.11
N GLN A 15 -18.33 38.98 66.27
CA GLN A 15 -17.39 39.10 65.15
C GLN A 15 -17.23 37.78 64.41
N ASN A 16 -17.20 36.63 65.09
CA ASN A 16 -17.17 35.33 64.44
C ASN A 16 -18.51 35.01 63.75
N PHE A 17 -19.65 35.42 64.31
CA PHE A 17 -20.98 35.25 63.72
C PHE A 17 -21.14 36.13 62.47
N ILE A 18 -20.70 37.39 62.52
CA ILE A 18 -20.66 38.31 61.37
C ILE A 18 -19.65 37.80 60.30
N LYS A 19 -18.55 37.18 60.71
CA LYS A 19 -17.57 36.55 59.80
C LYS A 19 -18.06 35.22 59.21
N GLU A 20 -19.06 34.59 59.82
CA GLU A 20 -19.73 33.40 59.28
C GLU A 20 -20.96 33.73 58.41
N GLU A 21 -21.65 34.85 58.66
CA GLU A 21 -22.76 35.35 57.83
C GLU A 21 -22.34 36.23 56.64
N LEU A 22 -21.11 36.76 56.63
CA LEU A 22 -20.48 37.26 55.41
C LEU A 22 -20.13 36.07 54.51
N ILE A 23 -21.14 35.57 53.78
CA ILE A 23 -21.10 34.66 52.63
C ILE A 23 -19.75 33.94 52.54
N LYS A 24 -19.63 32.75 53.16
CA LYS A 24 -18.54 31.81 52.87
C LYS A 24 -18.51 31.61 51.35
N TYR A 25 -17.65 32.35 50.65
CA TYR A 25 -17.30 32.14 49.24
C TYR A 25 -16.63 30.77 49.13
N ARG A 26 -17.46 29.73 49.10
CA ARG A 26 -17.00 28.35 49.03
C ARG A 26 -16.43 28.16 47.64
N ARG A 27 -15.10 28.14 47.52
CA ARG A 27 -14.37 27.94 46.26
C ARG A 27 -15.04 26.80 45.48
N ILE A 28 -15.59 27.12 44.31
CA ILE A 28 -16.29 26.13 43.48
C ILE A 28 -15.27 25.08 43.01
N PRO A 29 -15.48 23.77 43.25
CA PRO A 29 -14.62 22.72 42.74
C PRO A 29 -14.58 22.69 41.22
N PHE A 30 -13.43 22.34 40.65
CA PHE A 30 -13.22 22.25 39.20
C PHE A 30 -14.25 21.33 38.49
N ALA A 31 -14.59 20.19 39.09
CA ALA A 31 -15.59 19.27 38.54
C ALA A 31 -17.01 19.88 38.47
N LYS A 32 -17.38 20.76 39.41
CA LYS A 32 -18.68 21.44 39.37
C LYS A 32 -18.73 22.49 38.26
N LEU A 33 -17.61 23.17 37.98
CA LEU A 33 -17.47 24.09 36.84
C LEU A 33 -17.61 23.35 35.51
N MET A 34 -16.90 22.24 35.35
CA MET A 34 -17.02 21.37 34.17
C MET A 34 -18.47 20.92 33.94
N LYS A 35 -19.15 20.46 35.01
CA LYS A 35 -20.56 20.04 34.94
C LYS A 35 -21.49 21.19 34.57
N PHE A 36 -21.24 22.40 35.07
CA PHE A 36 -22.00 23.59 34.70
C PHE A 36 -21.82 23.93 33.22
N SER A 37 -20.58 24.02 32.75
CA SER A 37 -20.25 24.30 31.34
C SER A 37 -20.85 23.26 30.40
N PHE A 38 -20.81 21.97 30.78
CA PHE A 38 -21.43 20.90 30.01
C PHE A 38 -22.95 21.00 29.95
N LYS A 39 -23.62 21.32 31.07
CA LYS A 39 -25.07 21.55 31.08
C LYS A 39 -25.48 22.76 30.23
N SER A 40 -24.63 23.78 30.16
CA SER A 40 -24.86 24.95 29.30
C SER A 40 -24.85 24.56 27.81
N LEU A 41 -23.89 23.73 27.40
CA LEU A 41 -23.81 23.19 26.04
C LEU A 41 -25.04 22.37 25.63
N LEU A 42 -25.58 21.56 26.54
CA LEU A 42 -26.76 20.72 26.25
C LEU A 42 -28.02 21.52 25.90
N LYS A 43 -28.02 22.84 26.11
CA LYS A 43 -29.12 23.72 25.69
C LYS A 43 -29.00 24.16 24.22
N GLU A 44 -27.84 23.99 23.60
CA GLU A 44 -27.62 24.39 22.22
C GLU A 44 -28.07 23.32 21.22
N LYS A 45 -29.06 23.63 20.39
CA LYS A 45 -29.55 22.71 19.34
C LYS A 45 -28.45 22.31 18.35
N LEU A 46 -27.56 23.24 18.01
CA LEU A 46 -26.47 23.03 17.06
C LEU A 46 -25.49 21.94 17.54
N PHE A 47 -25.29 21.83 18.86
CA PHE A 47 -24.46 20.78 19.46
C PHE A 47 -24.98 19.39 19.06
N TYR A 48 -26.28 19.12 19.25
CA TYR A 48 -26.86 17.82 18.88
C TYR A 48 -26.78 17.54 17.38
N ILE A 49 -27.02 18.54 16.53
CA ILE A 49 -26.97 18.39 15.06
C ILE A 49 -25.58 17.95 14.62
N LEU A 50 -24.52 18.59 15.12
CA LEU A 50 -23.15 18.26 14.72
C LEU A 50 -22.71 16.89 15.25
N ASN A 51 -23.07 16.53 16.49
CA ASN A 51 -22.79 15.19 17.02
C ASN A 51 -23.53 14.11 16.19
N LEU A 52 -24.81 14.33 15.87
CA LEU A 52 -25.58 13.41 15.03
C LEU A 52 -24.94 13.25 13.65
N ALA A 53 -24.52 14.36 13.02
CA ALA A 53 -23.84 14.32 11.73
C ALA A 53 -22.54 13.48 11.78
N THR A 54 -21.72 13.65 12.83
CA THR A 54 -20.49 12.83 12.99
C THR A 54 -20.79 11.34 13.12
N ILE A 55 -21.85 10.98 13.84
CA ILE A 55 -22.26 9.58 14.02
C ILE A 55 -22.77 9.00 12.70
N VAL A 56 -23.71 9.68 12.04
CA VAL A 56 -24.31 9.21 10.78
C VAL A 56 -23.23 8.97 9.72
N ILE A 57 -22.27 9.88 9.58
CA ILE A 57 -21.21 9.77 8.58
C ILE A 57 -20.24 8.63 8.94
N SER A 58 -19.95 8.42 10.22
CA SER A 58 -19.13 7.30 10.69
C SER A 58 -19.81 5.94 10.41
N ILE A 59 -21.13 5.86 10.60
CA ILE A 59 -21.93 4.66 10.25
C ILE A 59 -21.86 4.40 8.75
N LEU A 60 -22.11 5.42 7.92
CA LEU A 60 -22.06 5.27 6.45
C LEU A 60 -20.70 4.75 5.98
N ILE A 61 -19.61 5.23 6.56
CA ILE A 61 -18.26 4.75 6.23
C ILE A 61 -18.04 3.31 6.66
N GLY A 62 -18.47 2.92 7.86
CA GLY A 62 -18.39 1.52 8.30
C GLY A 62 -19.10 0.56 7.33
N ILE A 63 -20.28 0.97 6.83
CA ILE A 63 -21.04 0.22 5.83
C ILE A 63 -20.30 0.18 4.48
N ILE A 64 -19.84 1.33 3.97
CA ILE A 64 -19.14 1.41 2.69
C ILE A 64 -17.90 0.52 2.69
N LEU A 65 -17.09 0.55 3.75
CA LEU A 65 -15.88 -0.26 3.86
C LEU A 65 -16.16 -1.77 3.80
N ALA A 66 -17.29 -2.23 4.35
CA ALA A 66 -17.68 -3.63 4.34
C ALA A 66 -18.03 -4.15 2.95
N PHE A 67 -18.52 -3.28 2.04
CA PHE A 67 -18.90 -3.68 0.67
C PHE A 67 -17.76 -3.59 -0.35
N VAL A 68 -16.64 -2.96 0.00
CA VAL A 68 -15.49 -2.79 -0.90
C VAL A 68 -14.62 -4.04 -0.87
N LYS A 69 -14.37 -4.63 -2.05
CA LYS A 69 -13.66 -5.91 -2.21
C LYS A 69 -12.12 -5.83 -2.17
N SER A 70 -11.54 -4.67 -2.45
CA SER A 70 -10.08 -4.48 -2.50
C SER A 70 -9.63 -3.58 -1.34
N GLY A 71 -8.57 -4.00 -0.66
CA GLY A 71 -7.97 -3.25 0.44
C GLY A 71 -7.40 -1.90 -0.01
N SER A 72 -6.85 -1.81 -1.22
CA SER A 72 -6.41 -0.56 -1.86
C SER A 72 -7.55 0.47 -1.89
N SER A 73 -8.71 0.07 -2.39
CA SER A 73 -9.90 0.93 -2.42
C SER A 73 -10.39 1.31 -1.02
N GLN A 74 -10.33 0.39 -0.05
CA GLN A 74 -10.66 0.69 1.35
C GLN A 74 -9.73 1.77 1.92
N VAL A 75 -8.41 1.68 1.68
CA VAL A 75 -7.43 2.70 2.09
C VAL A 75 -7.77 4.06 1.49
N VAL A 76 -8.03 4.14 0.18
CA VAL A 76 -8.30 5.40 -0.51
C VAL A 76 -9.58 6.07 0.03
N ILE A 77 -10.65 5.28 0.21
CA ILE A 77 -11.94 5.76 0.75
C ILE A 77 -11.77 6.24 2.19
N PHE A 78 -11.08 5.48 3.02
CA PHE A 78 -10.89 5.86 4.43
C PHE A 78 -9.99 7.09 4.57
N ASN A 79 -8.93 7.18 3.79
CA ASN A 79 -8.06 8.35 3.72
C ASN A 79 -8.84 9.63 3.36
N PHE A 80 -9.78 9.53 2.42
CA PHE A 80 -10.68 10.64 2.10
C PHE A 80 -11.63 10.96 3.27
N TYR A 81 -12.18 9.94 3.92
CA TYR A 81 -13.03 10.12 5.09
C TYR A 81 -12.31 10.89 6.21
N ILE A 82 -11.06 10.57 6.51
CA ILE A 82 -10.32 11.25 7.58
C ILE A 82 -10.15 12.74 7.28
N LEU A 83 -9.78 13.07 6.03
CA LEU A 83 -9.69 14.47 5.59
C LEU A 83 -11.02 15.18 5.80
N PHE A 84 -12.11 14.58 5.33
CA PHE A 84 -13.44 15.14 5.50
C PHE A 84 -13.84 15.26 6.99
N PHE A 85 -13.54 14.25 7.80
CA PHE A 85 -13.86 14.22 9.22
C PHE A 85 -13.12 15.31 9.99
N VAL A 86 -11.81 15.45 9.79
CA VAL A 86 -11.00 16.45 10.51
C VAL A 86 -11.25 17.86 9.98
N CYS A 87 -11.24 18.04 8.65
CA CYS A 87 -11.26 19.37 8.03
C CYS A 87 -12.66 19.97 7.91
N CYS A 88 -13.70 19.15 7.82
CA CYS A 88 -15.08 19.64 7.74
C CYS A 88 -15.79 19.46 9.07
N LEU A 89 -15.96 18.22 9.53
CA LEU A 89 -16.83 17.94 10.68
C LEU A 89 -16.24 18.46 11.99
N MET A 90 -15.04 18.01 12.35
CA MET A 90 -14.38 18.42 13.59
C MET A 90 -13.97 19.88 13.56
N PHE A 91 -13.57 20.40 12.40
CA PHE A 91 -13.25 21.81 12.26
C PHE A 91 -14.44 22.72 12.60
N VAL A 92 -15.59 22.50 11.96
CA VAL A 92 -16.81 23.27 12.22
C VAL A 92 -17.28 23.08 13.65
N PHE A 93 -17.18 21.85 14.17
CA PHE A 93 -17.52 21.55 15.56
C PHE A 93 -16.67 22.34 16.55
N ILE A 94 -15.35 22.31 16.41
CA ILE A 94 -14.41 23.02 17.28
C ILE A 94 -14.62 24.53 17.19
N LEU A 95 -14.76 25.08 15.97
CA LEU A 95 -15.01 26.51 15.77
C LEU A 95 -16.26 26.96 16.53
N ARG A 96 -17.37 26.22 16.40
CA ARG A 96 -18.63 26.55 17.07
C ARG A 96 -18.56 26.43 18.57
N MET A 97 -17.87 25.40 19.08
CA MET A 97 -17.66 25.20 20.52
C MET A 97 -16.86 26.34 21.15
N ILE A 98 -15.78 26.78 20.48
CA ILE A 98 -14.95 27.90 20.96
C ILE A 98 -15.74 29.21 20.88
N GLN A 99 -16.48 29.47 19.79
CA GLN A 99 -17.37 30.64 19.69
C GLN A 99 -18.44 30.67 20.79
N PHE A 100 -19.05 29.53 21.10
CA PHE A 100 -20.03 29.42 22.18
C PHE A 100 -19.43 29.77 23.53
N PHE A 101 -18.29 29.17 23.89
CA PHE A 101 -17.70 29.35 25.21
C PHE A 101 -16.99 30.69 25.42
N PHE A 102 -16.31 31.18 24.39
CA PHE A 102 -15.43 32.34 24.51
C PHE A 102 -15.98 33.63 23.89
N ASN A 103 -17.08 33.58 23.14
CA ASN A 103 -17.72 34.78 22.60
C ASN A 103 -19.16 34.95 23.11
N LYS A 104 -20.05 33.99 22.85
CA LYS A 104 -21.48 34.12 23.19
C LYS A 104 -21.77 34.10 24.70
N ASN A 105 -21.17 33.17 25.45
CA ASN A 105 -21.31 33.14 26.92
C ASN A 105 -20.58 34.31 27.62
N PHE A 106 -19.70 35.02 26.92
CA PHE A 106 -19.06 36.24 27.41
C PHE A 106 -19.95 37.47 27.26
N GLU A 107 -20.74 37.53 26.19
CA GLU A 107 -21.72 38.59 25.96
C GLU A 107 -22.87 38.54 26.98
N ASP A 108 -23.21 37.36 27.51
CA ASP A 108 -24.14 37.17 28.64
C ASP A 108 -23.48 37.55 30.00
N LYS A 109 -23.24 38.86 30.16
CA LYS A 109 -22.48 39.47 31.28
C LYS A 109 -22.92 39.02 32.68
N THR A 110 -24.22 38.80 32.91
CA THR A 110 -24.79 38.61 34.26
C THR A 110 -24.38 37.30 34.93
N THR A 111 -24.36 36.20 34.18
CA THR A 111 -23.99 34.87 34.73
C THR A 111 -22.48 34.75 34.88
N TYR A 112 -21.74 35.38 33.96
CA TYR A 112 -20.29 35.32 33.92
C TYR A 112 -19.65 36.14 35.05
N ILE A 113 -20.13 37.37 35.29
CA ILE A 113 -19.65 38.26 36.37
C ILE A 113 -19.77 37.57 37.74
N VAL A 114 -20.91 36.93 38.01
CA VAL A 114 -21.16 36.21 39.28
C VAL A 114 -20.20 35.02 39.46
N LEU A 115 -19.90 34.30 38.38
CA LEU A 115 -18.97 33.16 38.40
C LEU A 115 -17.51 33.59 38.50
N THR A 116 -17.08 34.63 37.78
CA THR A 116 -15.70 35.15 37.86
C THR A 116 -15.37 35.79 39.19
N ASN A 117 -16.35 36.33 39.91
CA ASN A 117 -16.16 36.83 41.27
C ASN A 117 -15.98 35.68 42.28
N GLN A 118 -16.44 34.47 41.97
CA GLN A 118 -16.34 33.29 42.83
C GLN A 118 -15.19 32.33 42.45
N VAL A 119 -14.65 32.45 41.24
CA VAL A 119 -13.63 31.54 40.66
C VAL A 119 -12.56 32.32 39.91
N SER A 120 -11.29 31.95 40.11
CA SER A 120 -10.18 32.54 39.35
C SER A 120 -10.34 32.33 37.83
N ARG A 121 -10.18 33.41 37.04
CA ARG A 121 -10.27 33.44 35.57
C ARG A 121 -9.51 32.29 34.88
N THR A 122 -8.29 31.99 35.35
CA THR A 122 -7.47 30.89 34.81
C THR A 122 -8.14 29.52 34.97
N LYS A 123 -8.71 29.23 36.15
CA LYS A 123 -9.39 27.94 36.38
C LYS A 123 -10.63 27.80 35.52
N PHE A 124 -11.33 28.91 35.26
CA PHE A 124 -12.51 28.91 34.40
C PHE A 124 -12.15 28.66 32.93
N PHE A 125 -11.14 29.36 32.41
CA PHE A 125 -10.61 29.12 31.05
C PHE A 125 -10.17 27.65 30.86
N ILE A 126 -9.36 27.13 31.79
CA ILE A 126 -8.86 25.75 31.72
C ILE A 126 -10.02 24.74 31.79
N ALA A 127 -11.07 25.02 32.56
CA ALA A 127 -12.26 24.16 32.60
C ALA A 127 -12.96 24.11 31.23
N GLN A 128 -13.27 25.25 30.63
CA GLN A 128 -13.90 25.29 29.31
C GLN A 128 -13.02 24.63 28.25
N TYR A 129 -11.72 24.93 28.26
CA TYR A 129 -10.73 24.37 27.35
C TYR A 129 -10.66 22.82 27.44
N LEU A 130 -10.51 22.27 28.65
CA LEU A 130 -10.47 20.82 28.85
C LEU A 130 -11.80 20.15 28.48
N LEU A 131 -12.93 20.84 28.67
CA LEU A 131 -14.23 20.33 28.26
C LEU A 131 -14.34 20.22 26.73
N ILE A 132 -13.85 21.21 25.98
CA ILE A 132 -13.83 21.17 24.51
C ILE A 132 -12.99 19.98 24.03
N ILE A 133 -11.79 19.78 24.60
CA ILE A 133 -10.92 18.64 24.28
C ILE A 133 -11.63 17.32 24.58
N LEU A 134 -12.24 17.19 25.76
CA LEU A 134 -12.93 15.97 26.18
C LEU A 134 -14.08 15.61 25.23
N ILE A 135 -14.90 16.59 24.84
CA ILE A 135 -16.02 16.37 23.92
C ILE A 135 -15.50 15.95 22.54
N CYS A 136 -14.45 16.60 22.03
CA CYS A 136 -13.84 16.22 20.76
C CYS A 136 -13.28 14.79 20.81
N ALA A 137 -12.62 14.42 21.91
CA ALA A 137 -12.10 13.07 22.11
C ALA A 137 -13.22 12.04 22.15
N VAL A 138 -14.33 12.32 22.84
CA VAL A 138 -15.52 11.45 22.84
C VAL A 138 -16.08 11.28 21.44
N ASN A 139 -16.19 12.34 20.64
CA ASN A 139 -16.67 12.22 19.26
C ASN A 139 -15.77 11.39 18.36
N ILE A 140 -14.45 11.54 18.48
CA ILE A 140 -13.47 10.72 17.76
C ILE A 140 -13.59 9.24 18.17
N LEU A 141 -13.70 8.97 19.48
CA LEU A 141 -13.86 7.61 19.99
C LEU A 141 -15.20 6.99 19.58
N MET A 142 -16.30 7.75 19.62
CA MET A 142 -17.60 7.27 19.15
C MET A 142 -17.55 6.96 17.65
N SER A 143 -16.92 7.82 16.85
CA SER A 143 -16.69 7.57 15.42
C SER A 143 -15.93 6.26 15.20
N PHE A 144 -14.83 6.03 15.92
CA PHE A 144 -14.09 4.76 15.90
C PHE A 144 -14.97 3.56 16.23
N VAL A 145 -15.76 3.64 17.31
CA VAL A 145 -16.65 2.55 17.74
C VAL A 145 -17.70 2.25 16.67
N PHE A 146 -18.36 3.28 16.13
CA PHE A 146 -19.39 3.10 15.11
C PHE A 146 -18.83 2.51 13.81
N ILE A 147 -17.69 3.00 13.31
CA ILE A 147 -17.07 2.44 12.09
C ILE A 147 -16.81 0.95 12.25
N ASN A 148 -16.20 0.56 13.37
CA ASN A 148 -15.81 -0.83 13.62
C ASN A 148 -16.99 -1.77 13.86
N ILE A 149 -18.00 -1.33 14.62
CA ILE A 149 -19.21 -2.13 14.88
C ILE A 149 -19.96 -2.36 13.57
N PHE A 150 -20.18 -1.30 12.79
CA PHE A 150 -20.92 -1.43 11.53
C PHE A 150 -20.12 -2.22 10.49
N TYR A 151 -18.80 -2.03 10.40
CA TYR A 151 -17.97 -2.89 9.56
C TYR A 151 -18.12 -4.37 9.93
N ALA A 152 -17.93 -4.72 11.20
CA ALA A 152 -18.03 -6.11 11.68
C ALA A 152 -19.43 -6.72 11.47
N ALA A 153 -20.49 -5.94 11.67
CA ALA A 153 -21.86 -6.38 11.47
C ALA A 153 -22.14 -6.75 10.00
N PHE A 154 -21.63 -5.96 9.05
CA PHE A 154 -21.83 -6.19 7.62
C PHE A 154 -20.87 -7.21 7.01
N THR A 155 -19.72 -7.51 7.66
CA THR A 155 -18.81 -8.59 7.24
C THR A 155 -19.06 -9.92 7.98
N LEU A 156 -20.18 -10.07 8.70
CA LEU A 156 -20.50 -11.28 9.46
C LEU A 156 -19.40 -11.68 10.46
N PHE A 157 -18.70 -10.70 11.04
CA PHE A 157 -17.58 -10.88 11.97
C PHE A 157 -16.30 -11.51 11.40
N ASP A 158 -16.18 -11.65 10.07
CA ASP A 158 -14.88 -11.84 9.42
C ASP A 158 -14.14 -10.49 9.39
N TYR A 159 -13.42 -10.22 10.47
CA TYR A 159 -12.80 -8.92 10.72
C TYR A 159 -11.35 -8.87 10.21
N ASP A 160 -11.07 -7.95 9.29
CA ASP A 160 -9.70 -7.70 8.81
C ASP A 160 -8.91 -6.84 9.81
N VAL A 161 -7.82 -7.40 10.35
CA VAL A 161 -6.90 -6.74 11.29
C VAL A 161 -6.39 -5.39 10.75
N PHE A 162 -6.27 -5.26 9.43
CA PHE A 162 -5.85 -4.01 8.80
C PHE A 162 -6.83 -2.86 9.04
N ILE A 163 -8.15 -3.12 9.06
CA ILE A 163 -9.17 -2.11 9.36
C ILE A 163 -9.07 -1.62 10.81
N LEU A 164 -8.74 -2.50 11.75
CA LEU A 164 -8.52 -2.11 13.14
C LEU A 164 -7.28 -1.23 13.27
N ARG A 165 -6.19 -1.60 12.59
CA ARG A 165 -4.96 -0.80 12.55
C ARG A 165 -5.25 0.59 11.97
N MET A 166 -5.95 0.64 10.84
CA MET A 166 -6.33 1.85 10.15
C MET A 166 -7.18 2.79 11.03
N THR A 167 -8.22 2.26 11.65
CA THR A 167 -9.11 3.04 12.54
C THR A 167 -8.42 3.45 13.84
N SER A 168 -7.49 2.65 14.38
CA SER A 168 -6.71 2.99 15.58
C SER A 168 -5.73 4.13 15.33
N ILE A 169 -5.01 4.09 14.20
CA ILE A 169 -4.10 5.16 13.79
C ILE A 169 -4.87 6.45 13.53
N TYR A 170 -6.06 6.35 12.91
CA TYR A 170 -6.99 7.47 12.76
C TYR A 170 -7.30 8.16 14.09
N VAL A 171 -7.63 7.43 15.17
CA VAL A 171 -7.95 8.02 16.47
C VAL A 171 -6.78 8.87 17.00
N ILE A 172 -5.56 8.34 16.97
CA ILE A 172 -4.36 9.03 17.48
C ILE A 172 -4.13 10.33 16.71
N TYR A 173 -4.15 10.27 15.38
CA TYR A 173 -3.87 11.44 14.55
C TYR A 173 -5.00 12.47 14.57
N CYS A 174 -6.26 12.05 14.69
CA CYS A 174 -7.39 12.96 14.89
C CYS A 174 -7.32 13.68 16.24
N LEU A 175 -6.92 12.99 17.32
CA LEU A 175 -6.71 13.63 18.62
C LEU A 175 -5.60 14.70 18.54
N LEU A 176 -4.49 14.39 17.87
CA LEU A 176 -3.41 15.36 17.65
C LEU A 176 -3.87 16.56 16.80
N ALA A 177 -4.52 16.29 15.67
CA ALA A 177 -4.99 17.33 14.76
C ALA A 177 -6.00 18.27 15.43
N THR A 178 -6.99 17.70 16.14
CA THR A 178 -7.99 18.49 16.86
C THR A 178 -7.40 19.26 18.03
N PHE A 179 -6.41 18.71 18.73
CA PHE A 179 -5.66 19.44 19.76
C PHE A 179 -4.97 20.68 19.19
N PHE A 180 -4.25 20.54 18.08
CA PHE A 180 -3.61 21.68 17.40
C PHE A 180 -4.65 22.71 16.95
N LEU A 181 -5.78 22.25 16.39
CA LEU A 181 -6.85 23.10 15.92
C LEU A 181 -7.52 23.91 17.05
N ILE A 182 -7.83 23.26 18.19
CA ILE A 182 -8.44 23.92 19.35
C ILE A 182 -7.54 25.06 19.84
N ASN A 183 -6.24 24.81 19.98
CA ASN A 183 -5.28 25.81 20.43
C ASN A 183 -5.17 26.98 19.46
N PHE A 184 -5.13 26.70 18.15
CA PHE A 184 -5.04 27.72 17.12
C PHE A 184 -6.31 28.58 17.02
N ILE A 185 -7.49 27.97 16.97
CA ILE A 185 -8.76 28.71 16.87
C ILE A 185 -9.03 29.52 18.15
N THR A 186 -8.74 28.97 19.33
CA THR A 186 -8.86 29.71 20.59
C THR A 186 -7.97 30.95 20.57
N PHE A 187 -6.73 30.81 20.11
CA PHE A 187 -5.81 31.93 19.91
C PHE A 187 -6.39 33.00 18.97
N LEU A 188 -6.94 32.61 17.81
CA LEU A 188 -7.51 33.56 16.86
C LEU A 188 -8.66 34.37 17.46
N ILE A 189 -9.57 33.74 18.20
CA ILE A 189 -10.72 34.43 18.82
C ILE A 189 -10.28 35.48 19.85
N PHE A 190 -9.16 35.30 20.55
CA PHE A 190 -8.68 36.27 21.54
C PHE A 190 -7.82 37.40 20.95
N ILE A 191 -7.33 37.25 19.72
CA ILE A 191 -6.53 38.27 19.04
C ILE A 191 -7.36 39.08 18.05
N PHE A 192 -8.24 38.41 17.32
CA PHE A 192 -9.01 38.99 16.24
C PHE A 192 -10.50 39.05 16.58
N THR A 193 -11.26 39.83 15.80
CA THR A 193 -12.71 39.82 15.90
C THR A 193 -13.29 38.48 15.44
N LEU A 194 -14.53 38.19 15.81
CA LEU A 194 -15.23 36.98 15.37
C LEU A 194 -15.28 36.85 13.84
N GLN A 195 -15.53 37.96 13.14
CA GLN A 195 -15.62 38.00 11.68
C GLN A 195 -14.27 37.68 11.04
N THR A 196 -13.19 38.34 11.49
CA THR A 196 -11.83 38.08 11.01
C THR A 196 -11.39 36.65 11.28
N THR A 197 -11.68 36.13 12.48
CA THR A 197 -11.39 34.73 12.84
C THR A 197 -12.11 33.76 11.90
N THR A 198 -13.38 34.02 11.61
CA THR A 198 -14.16 33.17 10.71
C THR A 198 -13.58 33.17 9.30
N ILE A 199 -13.18 34.33 8.76
CA ILE A 199 -12.53 34.44 7.44
C ILE A 199 -11.22 33.64 7.39
N ILE A 200 -10.35 33.79 8.40
CA ILE A 200 -9.08 33.06 8.50
C ILE A 200 -9.34 31.54 8.55
N CYS A 201 -10.30 31.12 9.36
CA CYS A 201 -10.69 29.72 9.48
C CYS A 201 -11.22 29.14 8.16
N THR A 202 -12.02 29.88 7.41
CA THR A 202 -12.50 29.44 6.09
C THR A 202 -11.36 29.32 5.07
N LEU A 203 -10.40 30.24 5.08
CA LEU A 203 -9.22 30.16 4.21
C LEU A 203 -8.35 28.95 4.57
N LEU A 204 -8.15 28.69 5.86
CA LEU A 204 -7.39 27.52 6.33
C LEU A 204 -8.02 26.20 5.88
N LEU A 205 -9.35 26.10 5.94
CA LEU A 205 -10.10 24.94 5.45
C LEU A 205 -9.97 24.77 3.92
N ALA A 206 -9.92 25.86 3.15
CA ALA A 206 -9.67 25.76 1.72
C ALA A 206 -8.23 25.26 1.44
N LEU A 207 -7.24 25.81 2.16
CA LEU A 207 -5.84 25.44 2.02
C LEU A 207 -5.57 23.98 2.44
N SER A 208 -6.32 23.44 3.41
CA SER A 208 -6.17 22.06 3.84
C SER A 208 -6.48 21.04 2.73
N PHE A 209 -7.41 21.33 1.83
CA PHE A 209 -7.69 20.45 0.69
C PHE A 209 -6.67 20.59 -0.45
N ILE A 210 -6.02 21.74 -0.58
CA ILE A 210 -5.10 22.03 -1.69
C ILE A 210 -3.64 21.70 -1.31
N ALA A 211 -3.35 21.50 -0.03
CA ALA A 211 -1.99 21.36 0.51
C ALA A 211 -1.10 20.35 -0.23
N ASN A 212 -1.64 19.22 -0.69
CA ASN A 212 -0.83 18.19 -1.36
C ASN A 212 -0.82 18.29 -2.90
N ILE A 213 -1.72 19.08 -3.49
CA ILE A 213 -1.88 19.20 -4.95
C ILE A 213 -0.58 19.61 -5.67
N PRO A 214 0.22 20.57 -5.18
CA PRO A 214 1.48 20.95 -5.83
C PRO A 214 2.46 19.78 -5.99
N MET A 215 2.59 18.92 -4.97
CA MET A 215 3.47 17.75 -5.04
C MET A 215 2.96 16.74 -6.07
N SER A 216 1.65 16.49 -6.07
CA SER A 216 1.00 15.59 -7.02
C SER A 216 1.21 16.02 -8.48
N PHE A 217 1.17 17.33 -8.77
CA PHE A 217 1.47 17.84 -10.12
C PHE A 217 2.92 17.61 -10.54
N ILE A 218 3.87 17.82 -9.62
CA ILE A 218 5.28 17.58 -9.92
C ILE A 218 5.53 16.09 -10.17
N LYS A 219 4.97 15.20 -9.35
CA LYS A 219 5.06 13.75 -9.60
C LYS A 219 4.41 13.36 -10.94
N ALA A 220 3.29 13.97 -11.29
CA ALA A 220 2.64 13.71 -12.58
C ALA A 220 3.55 14.09 -13.76
N ASN A 221 4.26 15.22 -13.66
CA ASN A 221 5.22 15.63 -14.68
C ASN A 221 6.46 14.71 -14.70
N GLU A 222 6.94 14.30 -13.53
CA GLU A 222 8.10 13.40 -13.38
C GLU A 222 7.94 12.05 -14.06
N LYS A 223 6.70 11.55 -14.21
CA LYS A 223 6.43 10.31 -14.96
C LYS A 223 6.91 10.35 -16.41
N SER A 224 7.08 11.55 -16.98
CA SER A 224 7.55 11.74 -18.36
C SER A 224 9.05 11.93 -18.50
N TYR A 225 9.79 12.07 -17.38
CA TYR A 225 11.22 12.37 -17.42
C TYR A 225 12.05 11.11 -17.67
N TYR A 226 13.14 11.29 -18.42
CA TYR A 226 14.12 10.25 -18.70
C TYR A 226 15.44 10.52 -17.98
N VAL A 227 16.00 9.48 -17.37
CA VAL A 227 17.32 9.51 -16.75
C VAL A 227 18.25 8.65 -17.60
N GLN A 228 19.33 9.28 -18.05
CA GLN A 228 20.37 8.64 -18.86
C GLN A 228 21.53 8.20 -17.97
N PHE A 229 22.04 7.00 -18.20
CA PHE A 229 23.20 6.43 -17.53
C PHE A 229 24.44 6.49 -18.43
N THR A 230 25.63 6.42 -17.81
CA THR A 230 26.92 6.53 -18.53
C THR A 230 27.18 5.38 -19.50
N ASN A 231 26.52 4.23 -19.32
CA ASN A 231 26.60 3.09 -20.22
C ASN A 231 25.70 3.24 -21.47
N GLY A 232 24.91 4.31 -21.56
CA GLY A 232 23.99 4.56 -22.67
C GLY A 232 22.54 4.20 -22.38
N ASP A 233 22.26 3.51 -21.27
CA ASP A 233 20.89 3.12 -20.92
C ASP A 233 20.04 4.35 -20.53
N ILE A 234 18.78 4.33 -20.95
CA ILE A 234 17.81 5.38 -20.68
C ILE A 234 16.60 4.75 -20.00
N PHE A 235 16.29 5.22 -18.80
CA PHE A 235 15.12 4.76 -18.05
C PHE A 235 14.16 5.91 -17.81
N GLN A 236 12.85 5.62 -17.82
CA GLN A 236 11.89 6.56 -17.29
C GLN A 236 12.09 6.68 -15.79
N LEU A 237 11.95 7.90 -15.26
CA LEU A 237 12.10 8.17 -13.84
C LEU A 237 11.13 7.33 -12.99
N ASN A 238 9.94 7.04 -13.51
CA ASN A 238 8.97 6.15 -12.85
C ASN A 238 9.48 4.71 -12.73
N ASP A 239 10.16 4.16 -13.75
CA ASP A 239 10.74 2.81 -13.67
C ASP A 239 11.85 2.74 -12.61
N ILE A 240 12.58 3.84 -12.37
CA ILE A 240 13.55 3.95 -11.28
C ILE A 240 12.84 3.86 -9.94
N TYR A 241 11.81 4.69 -9.73
CA TYR A 241 11.01 4.67 -8.50
C TYR A 241 10.40 3.28 -8.25
N ASP A 242 9.83 2.64 -9.27
CA ASP A 242 9.22 1.32 -9.11
C ASP A 242 10.25 0.23 -8.77
N ALA A 243 11.45 0.28 -9.35
CA ALA A 243 12.53 -0.68 -9.04
C ALA A 243 13.01 -0.57 -7.59
N TYR A 244 13.25 0.64 -7.10
CA TYR A 244 13.70 0.88 -5.72
C TYR A 244 12.59 0.64 -4.69
N ASN A 245 11.36 1.07 -5.00
CA ASN A 245 10.22 0.79 -4.14
C ASN A 245 9.97 -0.71 -4.03
N LEU A 246 10.03 -1.46 -5.14
CA LEU A 246 9.87 -2.91 -5.10
C LEU A 246 10.96 -3.58 -4.25
N TYR A 247 12.22 -3.14 -4.38
CA TYR A 247 13.33 -3.65 -3.58
C TYR A 247 13.03 -3.53 -2.08
N ASP A 248 12.57 -2.38 -1.61
CA ASP A 248 12.19 -2.16 -0.21
C ASP A 248 10.97 -3.00 0.20
N HIS A 249 9.91 -3.00 -0.62
CA HIS A 249 8.70 -3.79 -0.35
C HIS A 249 9.00 -5.28 -0.22
N VAL A 250 9.86 -5.84 -1.08
CA VAL A 250 10.25 -7.25 -1.02
C VAL A 250 11.15 -7.52 0.18
N ASN A 251 12.10 -6.64 0.49
CA ASN A 251 13.02 -6.85 1.61
C ASN A 251 12.35 -6.78 2.98
N ASP A 252 11.41 -5.84 3.14
CA ASP A 252 10.63 -5.64 4.36
C ASP A 252 9.48 -6.65 4.50
N GLY A 253 9.17 -7.42 3.45
CA GLY A 253 8.02 -8.34 3.42
C GLY A 253 6.67 -7.63 3.28
N ASN A 254 6.68 -6.40 2.77
CA ASN A 254 5.50 -5.57 2.50
C ASN A 254 4.97 -5.79 1.07
N ILE A 255 4.78 -7.04 0.68
CA ILE A 255 4.25 -7.45 -0.62
C ILE A 255 3.41 -8.72 -0.44
N LYS A 256 2.45 -8.98 -1.34
CA LYS A 256 1.75 -10.26 -1.37
C LYS A 256 2.75 -11.41 -1.59
N TYR A 257 2.59 -12.52 -0.88
CA TYR A 257 3.55 -13.64 -0.86
C TYR A 257 4.98 -13.22 -0.48
N PRO A 258 5.20 -12.73 0.76
CA PRO A 258 6.45 -12.13 1.18
C PRO A 258 7.65 -13.08 1.09
N HIS A 259 7.49 -14.36 1.43
CA HIS A 259 8.61 -15.32 1.44
C HIS A 259 9.02 -15.72 0.03
N LEU A 260 8.04 -16.02 -0.83
CA LEU A 260 8.26 -16.38 -2.24
C LEU A 260 8.86 -15.22 -3.03
N SER A 261 8.30 -14.02 -2.89
CA SER A 261 8.79 -12.82 -3.56
C SER A 261 10.24 -12.53 -3.19
N LYS A 262 10.56 -12.60 -1.89
CA LYS A 262 11.91 -12.41 -1.39
C LYS A 262 12.89 -13.46 -1.87
N TYR A 263 12.47 -14.73 -1.95
CA TYR A 263 13.30 -15.81 -2.45
C TYR A 263 13.70 -15.59 -3.91
N ILE A 264 12.73 -15.36 -4.80
CA ILE A 264 12.96 -15.18 -6.24
C ILE A 264 13.79 -13.90 -6.49
N TYR A 265 13.37 -12.78 -5.89
CA TYR A 265 14.00 -11.49 -6.14
C TYR A 265 15.46 -11.49 -5.66
N ASN A 266 15.74 -12.01 -4.46
CA ASN A 266 17.12 -12.11 -3.97
C ASN A 266 17.97 -13.06 -4.80
N TYR A 267 17.38 -14.15 -5.33
CA TYR A 267 18.09 -15.05 -6.23
C TYR A 267 18.55 -14.30 -7.50
N PHE A 268 17.65 -13.54 -8.13
CA PHE A 268 17.96 -12.73 -9.32
C PHE A 268 19.03 -11.68 -9.05
N LEU A 269 18.94 -10.97 -7.92
CA LEU A 269 19.96 -10.01 -7.50
C LEU A 269 21.32 -10.68 -7.25
N SER A 270 21.35 -11.85 -6.61
CA SER A 270 22.59 -12.57 -6.29
C SER A 270 23.32 -13.11 -7.51
N LYS A 271 22.59 -13.39 -8.59
CA LYS A 271 23.12 -13.88 -9.86
C LYS A 271 23.26 -12.78 -10.91
N GLU A 272 22.95 -11.53 -10.54
CA GLU A 272 23.02 -10.35 -11.40
C GLU A 272 22.27 -10.55 -12.74
N MET A 273 21.08 -11.14 -12.68
CA MET A 273 20.30 -11.45 -13.89
C MET A 273 19.72 -10.19 -14.53
N VAL A 274 19.98 -10.02 -15.82
CA VAL A 274 19.42 -8.94 -16.66
C VAL A 274 18.41 -9.49 -17.67
N VAL A 275 17.39 -8.69 -18.00
CA VAL A 275 16.29 -9.08 -18.90
C VAL A 275 16.80 -9.62 -20.24
N ASP A 276 17.75 -8.93 -20.87
CA ASP A 276 18.26 -9.29 -22.20
C ASP A 276 18.92 -10.68 -22.25
N GLN A 277 19.43 -11.15 -21.11
CA GLN A 277 20.11 -12.44 -21.00
C GLN A 277 19.23 -13.50 -20.33
N PHE A 278 17.97 -13.20 -20.02
CA PHE A 278 17.14 -14.04 -19.16
C PHE A 278 16.81 -15.42 -19.75
N HIS A 279 16.72 -15.48 -21.09
CA HIS A 279 16.47 -16.68 -21.87
C HIS A 279 17.75 -17.41 -22.32
N ASN A 280 18.93 -16.92 -21.94
CA ASN A 280 20.18 -17.62 -22.26
C ASN A 280 20.30 -18.90 -21.43
N SER A 281 20.97 -19.91 -21.98
CA SER A 281 21.14 -21.23 -21.35
C SER A 281 21.70 -21.17 -19.92
N VAL A 282 22.62 -20.24 -19.65
CA VAL A 282 23.21 -20.03 -18.32
C VAL A 282 22.15 -19.58 -17.31
N ASN A 283 21.34 -18.58 -17.65
CA ASN A 283 20.31 -18.06 -16.76
C ASN A 283 19.14 -19.04 -16.62
N ILE A 284 18.78 -19.76 -17.70
CA ILE A 284 17.85 -20.89 -17.60
C ILE A 284 18.35 -21.91 -16.58
N ASN A 285 19.62 -22.32 -16.64
CA ASN A 285 20.18 -23.29 -15.69
C ASN A 285 20.15 -22.78 -14.25
N TYR A 286 20.46 -21.50 -14.01
CA TYR A 286 20.33 -20.92 -12.67
C TYR A 286 18.88 -20.93 -12.17
N ARG A 287 17.91 -20.58 -13.01
CA ARG A 287 16.49 -20.63 -12.65
C ARG A 287 16.01 -22.06 -12.40
N THR A 288 16.42 -23.01 -13.22
CA THR A 288 16.18 -24.45 -12.98
C THR A 288 16.73 -24.85 -11.62
N GLN A 289 17.97 -24.46 -11.30
CA GLN A 289 18.57 -24.77 -10.00
C GLN A 289 17.79 -24.13 -8.85
N MET A 290 17.35 -22.87 -8.98
CA MET A 290 16.54 -22.18 -7.98
C MET A 290 15.27 -22.95 -7.62
N TRP A 291 14.54 -23.47 -8.61
CA TRP A 291 13.32 -24.28 -8.37
C TRP A 291 13.62 -25.70 -7.91
N LYS A 292 14.76 -26.24 -8.36
CA LYS A 292 15.26 -27.55 -7.94
C LYS A 292 15.66 -27.58 -6.47
N ASP A 293 16.26 -26.51 -5.96
CA ASP A 293 16.60 -26.35 -4.54
C ASP A 293 15.35 -26.39 -3.63
N LEU A 294 14.19 -25.98 -4.17
CA LEU A 294 12.89 -26.10 -3.49
C LEU A 294 12.22 -27.48 -3.66
N GLY A 295 12.80 -28.38 -4.46
CA GLY A 295 12.23 -29.70 -4.76
C GLY A 295 11.05 -29.68 -5.74
N LEU A 296 10.88 -28.59 -6.51
CA LEU A 296 9.78 -28.44 -7.48
C LEU A 296 10.05 -29.11 -8.83
N ILE A 297 11.28 -29.58 -9.07
CA ILE A 297 11.70 -30.23 -10.30
C ILE A 297 11.99 -31.72 -10.04
N ASN A 298 11.40 -32.58 -10.86
CA ASN A 298 11.66 -34.01 -10.89
C ASN A 298 12.97 -34.32 -11.60
N PHE A 299 13.83 -35.11 -10.96
CA PHE A 299 15.10 -35.58 -11.53
C PHE A 299 14.93 -36.73 -12.51
N ASN A 300 13.84 -37.49 -12.38
CA ASN A 300 13.59 -38.65 -13.23
C ASN A 300 13.04 -38.18 -14.57
N PRO A 301 13.61 -38.62 -15.71
CA PRO A 301 13.07 -38.30 -17.02
C PRO A 301 11.62 -38.74 -17.15
N VAL A 302 10.79 -37.87 -17.71
CA VAL A 302 9.38 -38.17 -18.00
C VAL A 302 9.28 -38.54 -19.48
N VAL A 303 8.75 -39.72 -19.75
CA VAL A 303 8.50 -40.21 -21.11
C VAL A 303 7.02 -40.02 -21.42
N ILE A 304 6.75 -39.27 -22.49
CA ILE A 304 5.42 -38.93 -22.99
C ILE A 304 5.26 -39.65 -24.32
N THR A 305 4.15 -40.36 -24.50
CA THR A 305 3.86 -41.12 -25.71
C THR A 305 2.45 -40.81 -26.20
N GLU A 306 2.30 -40.62 -27.51
CA GLU A 306 1.01 -40.51 -28.16
C GLU A 306 1.06 -41.29 -29.47
N THR A 307 -0.05 -41.94 -29.83
CA THR A 307 -0.14 -42.80 -31.01
C THR A 307 -1.14 -42.27 -32.02
N ASN A 308 -1.00 -42.68 -33.28
CA ASN A 308 -1.93 -42.37 -34.37
C ASN A 308 -2.12 -40.84 -34.60
N LEU A 309 -1.05 -40.06 -34.53
CA LEU A 309 -1.07 -38.63 -34.84
C LEU A 309 -1.10 -38.39 -36.34
N ASN A 310 -2.08 -37.63 -36.80
CA ASN A 310 -2.30 -37.32 -38.21
C ASN A 310 -1.52 -36.07 -38.62
N LEU A 311 -0.47 -36.25 -39.43
CA LEU A 311 0.38 -35.16 -39.89
C LEU A 311 -0.41 -34.20 -40.78
N PHE A 312 -0.48 -32.94 -40.40
CA PHE A 312 -1.06 -31.88 -41.21
C PHE A 312 0.00 -31.20 -42.08
N THR A 313 1.11 -30.79 -41.46
CA THR A 313 2.27 -30.20 -42.15
C THR A 313 3.56 -30.62 -41.47
N LYS A 314 4.66 -30.63 -42.24
CA LYS A 314 6.03 -30.86 -41.75
C LYS A 314 6.91 -29.63 -42.05
N PRO A 315 8.06 -29.48 -41.38
CA PRO A 315 9.01 -28.42 -41.67
C PRO A 315 9.45 -28.44 -43.14
N LEU A 316 9.43 -27.27 -43.80
CA LEU A 316 9.81 -27.13 -45.22
C LEU A 316 11.33 -26.98 -45.41
N ARG A 317 11.99 -26.37 -44.42
CA ARG A 317 13.42 -26.01 -44.52
C ARG A 317 14.36 -27.03 -43.87
N ASP A 318 13.84 -27.99 -43.12
CA ASP A 318 14.66 -28.97 -42.42
C ASP A 318 14.92 -30.21 -43.29
N ILE A 319 16.16 -30.30 -43.80
CA ILE A 319 16.62 -31.39 -44.68
C ILE A 319 16.65 -32.74 -43.93
N SER A 320 16.72 -32.73 -42.60
CA SER A 320 16.72 -33.97 -41.80
C SER A 320 15.33 -34.61 -41.69
N VAL A 321 14.27 -33.88 -42.03
CA VAL A 321 12.91 -34.42 -42.09
C VAL A 321 12.70 -35.13 -43.43
N PRO A 322 12.30 -36.42 -43.45
CA PRO A 322 12.09 -37.13 -44.71
C PRO A 322 11.12 -36.41 -45.66
N ASN A 323 11.54 -36.27 -46.93
CA ASN A 323 10.70 -35.67 -47.98
C ASN A 323 9.53 -36.56 -48.40
N SER A 324 9.59 -37.85 -48.08
CA SER A 324 8.55 -38.83 -48.38
C SER A 324 7.32 -38.70 -47.47
N TRP A 325 7.44 -38.02 -46.32
CA TRP A 325 6.35 -37.81 -45.39
C TRP A 325 5.35 -36.79 -45.94
N LYS A 326 4.06 -37.15 -45.97
CA LYS A 326 2.97 -36.39 -46.60
C LYS A 326 1.88 -36.04 -45.61
N ASN A 327 1.04 -35.06 -46.00
CA ASN A 327 -0.18 -34.75 -45.27
C ASN A 327 -1.04 -36.02 -45.15
N SER A 328 -1.62 -36.23 -43.96
CA SER A 328 -2.43 -37.38 -43.55
C SER A 328 -1.66 -38.69 -43.30
N ASP A 329 -0.32 -38.67 -43.32
CA ASP A 329 0.48 -39.77 -42.78
C ASP A 329 0.29 -39.86 -41.25
N GLU A 330 0.25 -41.08 -40.71
CA GLU A 330 0.06 -41.34 -39.28
C GLU A 330 1.39 -41.61 -38.56
N PHE A 331 1.55 -41.02 -37.38
CA PHE A 331 2.79 -41.09 -36.59
C PHE A 331 2.54 -41.47 -35.13
N ASN A 332 3.48 -42.23 -34.57
CA ASN A 332 3.68 -42.33 -33.13
C ASN A 332 4.73 -41.31 -32.70
N ILE A 333 4.53 -40.72 -31.53
CA ILE A 333 5.50 -39.81 -30.92
C ILE A 333 5.94 -40.35 -29.57
N GLN A 334 7.24 -40.23 -29.31
CA GLN A 334 7.80 -40.36 -27.98
C GLN A 334 8.60 -39.09 -27.68
N ILE A 335 8.38 -38.49 -26.52
CA ILE A 335 9.09 -37.31 -26.04
C ILE A 335 9.66 -37.66 -24.66
N THR A 336 10.98 -37.60 -24.52
CA THR A 336 11.63 -37.75 -23.22
C THR A 336 12.07 -36.37 -22.73
N LEU A 337 11.48 -35.93 -21.62
CA LEU A 337 11.79 -34.65 -20.99
C LEU A 337 12.67 -34.87 -19.75
N LYS A 338 13.78 -34.15 -19.69
CA LYS A 338 14.60 -33.99 -18.48
C LYS A 338 13.99 -32.90 -17.61
N ASP A 339 14.25 -32.94 -16.30
CA ASP A 339 13.97 -31.85 -15.37
C ASP A 339 12.56 -31.23 -15.49
N THR A 340 11.51 -32.05 -15.38
CA THR A 340 10.11 -31.59 -15.43
C THR A 340 9.63 -31.08 -14.09
N PHE A 341 8.73 -30.09 -14.07
CA PHE A 341 8.07 -29.66 -12.83
C PHE A 341 7.16 -30.76 -12.26
N ILE A 342 7.06 -30.81 -10.94
CA ILE A 342 6.14 -31.70 -10.22
C ILE A 342 4.68 -31.34 -10.49
N THR A 343 3.76 -32.26 -10.19
CA THR A 343 2.31 -32.00 -10.26
C THR A 343 1.80 -31.27 -9.03
N ASN A 344 0.61 -30.67 -9.11
CA ASN A 344 -0.06 -30.01 -7.97
C ASN A 344 -0.23 -30.96 -6.76
N GLU A 345 -0.48 -32.25 -7.01
CA GLU A 345 -0.59 -33.26 -5.95
C GLU A 345 0.76 -33.56 -5.29
N GLN A 346 1.82 -33.65 -6.08
CA GLN A 346 3.17 -33.82 -5.60
C GLN A 346 3.63 -32.62 -4.76
N LEU A 347 3.27 -31.39 -5.16
CA LEU A 347 3.51 -30.18 -4.36
C LEU A 347 2.85 -30.25 -2.99
N ASN A 348 1.60 -30.73 -2.92
CA ASN A 348 0.91 -30.92 -1.63
C ASN A 348 1.61 -31.95 -0.74
N LYS A 349 2.17 -33.03 -1.33
CA LYS A 349 2.96 -34.02 -0.59
C LYS A 349 4.30 -33.42 -0.13
N LEU A 350 4.95 -32.62 -0.96
CA LEU A 350 6.22 -31.93 -0.65
C LEU A 350 6.05 -30.96 0.52
N ILE A 351 5.00 -30.13 0.51
CA ILE A 351 4.68 -29.18 1.61
C ILE A 351 4.49 -29.92 2.94
N LYS A 352 3.83 -31.09 2.93
CA LYS A 352 3.61 -31.89 4.14
C LYS A 352 4.91 -32.51 4.69
N LYS A 353 5.83 -32.88 3.80
CA LYS A 353 7.12 -33.50 4.16
C LYS A 353 8.19 -32.49 4.56
N THR A 354 8.08 -31.23 4.13
CA THR A 354 9.09 -30.20 4.38
C THR A 354 9.10 -29.79 5.86
N VAL A 355 10.26 -29.95 6.51
CA VAL A 355 10.46 -29.61 7.92
C VAL A 355 10.91 -28.17 8.10
N ASP A 356 11.79 -27.65 7.21
CA ASP A 356 12.26 -26.27 7.29
C ASP A 356 11.10 -25.29 7.07
N GLN A 357 10.86 -24.42 8.05
CA GLN A 357 9.71 -23.54 8.06
C GLN A 357 9.80 -22.45 6.97
N ASN A 358 11.00 -21.96 6.66
CA ASN A 358 11.19 -20.95 5.62
C ASN A 358 10.86 -21.53 4.24
N THR A 359 11.44 -22.67 3.90
CA THR A 359 11.16 -23.40 2.65
C THR A 359 9.68 -23.78 2.57
N LYS A 360 9.09 -24.23 3.68
CA LYS A 360 7.66 -24.56 3.75
C LYS A 360 6.77 -23.36 3.47
N ASN A 361 7.09 -22.19 4.03
CA ASN A 361 6.34 -20.96 3.77
C ASN A 361 6.41 -20.57 2.29
N ILE A 362 7.60 -20.65 1.67
CA ILE A 362 7.78 -20.40 0.23
C ILE A 362 6.90 -21.34 -0.60
N LEU A 363 6.90 -22.64 -0.31
CA LEU A 363 6.10 -23.63 -1.04
C LEU A 363 4.58 -23.43 -0.85
N VAL A 364 4.14 -23.04 0.35
CA VAL A 364 2.73 -22.74 0.64
C VAL A 364 2.28 -21.49 -0.11
N GLU A 365 3.12 -20.46 -0.16
CA GLU A 365 2.87 -19.25 -0.94
C GLU A 365 2.86 -19.53 -2.43
N PHE A 366 3.81 -20.32 -2.93
CA PHE A 366 3.84 -20.75 -4.34
C PHE A 366 2.58 -21.50 -4.73
N ARG A 367 2.11 -22.43 -3.90
CA ARG A 367 0.82 -23.11 -4.14
C ARG A 367 -0.35 -22.13 -4.16
N SER A 368 -0.37 -21.18 -3.22
CA SER A 368 -1.45 -20.18 -3.14
C SER A 368 -1.46 -19.27 -4.37
N PHE A 369 -0.29 -18.85 -4.84
CA PHE A 369 -0.10 -18.12 -6.08
C PHE A 369 -0.55 -18.93 -7.31
N THR A 370 -0.13 -20.19 -7.44
CA THR A 370 -0.57 -21.09 -8.52
C THR A 370 -2.10 -21.21 -8.57
N ASN A 371 -2.75 -21.38 -7.43
CA ASN A 371 -4.21 -21.49 -7.38
C ASN A 371 -4.89 -20.18 -7.79
N GLU A 372 -4.33 -19.04 -7.39
CA GLU A 372 -4.86 -17.73 -7.74
C GLU A 372 -4.73 -17.44 -9.23
N ILE A 373 -3.55 -17.66 -9.81
CA ILE A 373 -3.31 -17.38 -11.23
C ILE A 373 -4.13 -18.31 -12.12
N ASN A 374 -4.29 -19.57 -11.73
CA ASN A 374 -5.19 -20.50 -12.42
C ASN A 374 -6.63 -20.05 -12.36
N LYS A 375 -7.11 -19.65 -11.17
CA LYS A 375 -8.48 -19.14 -11.04
C LYS A 375 -8.71 -17.89 -11.89
N TYR A 376 -7.72 -17.00 -11.97
CA TYR A 376 -7.79 -15.80 -12.78
C TYR A 376 -7.99 -16.13 -14.27
N PHE A 377 -7.26 -17.11 -14.79
CA PHE A 377 -7.36 -17.58 -16.18
C PHE A 377 -8.34 -18.75 -16.36
N ASN A 378 -9.33 -18.93 -15.47
CA ASN A 378 -10.33 -20.00 -15.56
C ASN A 378 -9.77 -21.43 -15.74
N ASN A 379 -8.59 -21.70 -15.16
CA ASN A 379 -7.79 -22.92 -15.30
C ASN A 379 -7.21 -23.18 -16.71
N GLU A 380 -7.20 -22.18 -17.58
CA GLU A 380 -6.62 -22.22 -18.93
C GLU A 380 -5.26 -21.49 -19.00
N LEU A 381 -4.49 -21.51 -17.91
CA LEU A 381 -3.18 -20.83 -17.81
C LEU A 381 -2.23 -21.21 -18.96
N GLN A 382 -2.22 -22.48 -19.37
CA GLN A 382 -1.43 -22.97 -20.50
C GLN A 382 -1.76 -22.26 -21.81
N PHE A 383 -3.04 -21.96 -22.06
CA PHE A 383 -3.49 -21.31 -23.27
C PHE A 383 -3.08 -19.83 -23.27
N GLU A 384 -3.30 -19.15 -22.14
CA GLU A 384 -3.03 -17.72 -21.99
C GLU A 384 -1.52 -17.38 -21.93
N LYS A 385 -0.69 -18.33 -21.49
CA LYS A 385 0.76 -18.17 -21.29
C LYS A 385 1.59 -19.24 -22.02
N TYR A 386 1.14 -19.63 -23.21
CA TYR A 386 1.76 -20.70 -23.99
C TYR A 386 3.23 -20.41 -24.36
N ASP A 387 3.56 -19.13 -24.51
CA ASP A 387 4.89 -18.61 -24.84
C ASP A 387 5.93 -18.86 -23.73
N LEU A 388 5.49 -19.07 -22.49
CA LEU A 388 6.37 -19.35 -21.36
C LEU A 388 6.91 -20.79 -21.32
N PHE A 389 6.41 -21.67 -22.18
CA PHE A 389 6.78 -23.10 -22.22
C PHE A 389 8.24 -23.34 -22.61
N TYR A 390 8.82 -22.47 -23.45
CA TYR A 390 10.05 -22.79 -24.18
C TYR A 390 11.28 -22.95 -23.30
N ASP A 391 11.45 -22.10 -22.29
CA ASP A 391 12.65 -22.08 -21.45
C ASP A 391 12.82 -23.34 -20.62
N PHE A 392 11.72 -23.94 -20.16
CA PHE A 392 11.69 -25.15 -19.34
C PHE A 392 11.38 -26.43 -20.13
N LEU A 393 11.44 -26.36 -21.46
CA LEU A 393 11.42 -27.54 -22.32
C LEU A 393 12.84 -28.11 -22.47
N PHE A 394 13.20 -29.04 -21.57
CA PHE A 394 14.48 -29.78 -21.61
C PHE A 394 14.31 -31.12 -22.34
N LEU A 395 14.22 -31.05 -23.66
CA LEU A 395 14.09 -32.24 -24.50
C LEU A 395 15.40 -33.06 -24.49
N ASP A 396 15.31 -34.35 -24.21
CA ASP A 396 16.41 -35.29 -24.43
C ASP A 396 16.36 -35.81 -25.88
N SER A 397 17.02 -35.10 -26.78
CA SER A 397 17.03 -35.42 -28.21
C SER A 397 17.79 -36.70 -28.53
N GLY A 398 17.32 -37.44 -29.53
CA GLY A 398 17.93 -38.65 -30.05
C GLY A 398 16.87 -39.67 -30.46
N ILE A 399 17.16 -40.46 -31.51
CA ILE A 399 16.21 -41.42 -32.09
C ILE A 399 15.70 -42.44 -31.05
N GLU A 400 16.50 -42.77 -30.04
CA GLU A 400 16.12 -43.70 -28.97
C GLU A 400 15.26 -43.07 -27.87
N LYS A 401 15.25 -41.75 -27.76
CA LYS A 401 14.66 -41.04 -26.62
C LYS A 401 13.45 -40.20 -27.01
N SER A 402 13.63 -39.35 -28.01
CA SER A 402 12.60 -38.42 -28.48
C SER A 402 12.51 -38.51 -30.01
N TYR A 403 11.43 -39.10 -30.51
CA TYR A 403 11.30 -39.39 -31.93
C TYR A 403 9.85 -39.33 -32.42
N LEU A 404 9.72 -39.15 -33.75
CA LEU A 404 8.52 -39.45 -34.52
C LEU A 404 8.75 -40.72 -35.32
N GLU A 405 7.79 -41.64 -35.28
CA GLU A 405 7.82 -42.92 -36.00
C GLU A 405 6.59 -43.03 -36.88
N LYS A 406 6.79 -43.20 -38.19
CA LYS A 406 5.69 -43.39 -39.14
C LYS A 406 5.09 -44.79 -38.97
N LEU A 407 3.76 -44.89 -38.84
CA LEU A 407 3.07 -46.16 -38.60
C LEU A 407 2.99 -47.06 -39.84
N ASN A 408 2.82 -46.46 -41.02
CA ASN A 408 2.71 -47.16 -42.31
C ASN A 408 3.82 -46.68 -43.27
N PRO A 409 5.10 -47.00 -43.00
CA PRO A 409 6.19 -46.62 -43.89
C PRO A 409 6.14 -47.46 -45.18
N THR A 410 6.55 -46.85 -46.29
CA THR A 410 6.80 -47.59 -47.54
C THR A 410 8.07 -48.43 -47.43
N ASP A 411 8.19 -49.53 -48.19
CA ASP A 411 9.39 -50.40 -48.18
C ASP A 411 10.68 -49.60 -48.40
N ARG A 412 10.63 -48.59 -49.29
CA ARG A 412 11.73 -47.67 -49.54
C ARG A 412 12.10 -46.82 -48.32
N GLU A 413 11.12 -46.36 -47.53
CA GLU A 413 11.39 -45.62 -46.30
C GLU A 413 12.01 -46.50 -45.21
N VAL A 414 11.68 -47.80 -45.21
CA VAL A 414 12.31 -48.79 -44.33
C VAL A 414 13.77 -49.02 -44.73
N GLU A 415 14.03 -49.28 -46.01
CA GLU A 415 15.39 -49.48 -46.55
C GLU A 415 16.29 -48.26 -46.36
N GLU A 416 15.75 -47.04 -46.52
CA GLU A 416 16.49 -45.79 -46.36
C GLU A 416 16.60 -45.31 -44.90
N ASN A 417 16.14 -46.08 -43.91
CA ASN A 417 16.08 -45.71 -42.49
C ASN A 417 15.33 -44.39 -42.20
N LYS A 418 14.27 -44.10 -42.97
CA LYS A 418 13.43 -42.89 -42.88
C LYS A 418 12.12 -43.10 -42.12
N VAL A 419 12.01 -44.21 -41.39
CA VAL A 419 10.85 -44.55 -40.56
C VAL A 419 10.79 -43.68 -39.31
N LYS A 420 11.97 -43.35 -38.74
CA LYS A 420 12.09 -42.55 -37.52
C LYS A 420 12.80 -41.22 -37.78
N TYR A 421 12.38 -40.20 -37.07
CA TYR A 421 13.01 -38.88 -37.03
C TYR A 421 13.29 -38.49 -35.59
N ALA A 422 14.51 -38.06 -35.29
CA ALA A 422 14.87 -37.54 -33.97
C ALA A 422 14.27 -36.14 -33.76
N LEU A 423 13.39 -36.00 -32.78
CA LEU A 423 12.77 -34.72 -32.47
C LEU A 423 13.80 -33.72 -31.93
N LYS A 424 13.73 -32.51 -32.47
CA LYS A 424 14.42 -31.33 -31.95
C LYS A 424 13.46 -30.54 -31.07
N LYS A 425 14.02 -29.70 -30.19
CA LYS A 425 13.23 -28.81 -29.33
C LYS A 425 12.24 -27.96 -30.13
N GLN A 426 12.66 -27.42 -31.27
CA GLN A 426 11.83 -26.59 -32.14
C GLN A 426 10.63 -27.35 -32.73
N ASP A 427 10.77 -28.65 -32.98
CA ASP A 427 9.68 -29.50 -33.49
C ASP A 427 8.56 -29.63 -32.45
N VAL A 428 8.94 -29.79 -31.18
CA VAL A 428 8.01 -29.84 -30.06
C VAL A 428 7.29 -28.51 -29.88
N VAL A 429 8.03 -27.40 -29.97
CA VAL A 429 7.46 -26.05 -29.92
C VAL A 429 6.46 -25.84 -31.04
N SER A 430 6.75 -26.28 -32.28
CA SER A 430 5.87 -25.99 -33.41
C SER A 430 4.50 -26.67 -33.31
N PHE A 431 4.45 -27.96 -32.92
CA PHE A 431 3.14 -28.61 -32.77
C PHE A 431 2.43 -28.14 -31.48
N TYR A 432 3.19 -27.77 -30.45
CA TYR A 432 2.64 -27.18 -29.23
C TYR A 432 1.92 -25.85 -29.52
N GLU A 433 2.59 -24.91 -30.18
CA GLU A 433 2.02 -23.60 -30.58
C GLU A 433 0.81 -23.76 -31.50
N TYR A 434 0.87 -24.70 -32.44
CA TYR A 434 -0.25 -24.97 -33.33
C TYR A 434 -1.48 -25.50 -32.57
N SER A 435 -1.30 -26.46 -31.66
CA SER A 435 -2.41 -27.05 -30.90
C SER A 435 -3.00 -26.13 -29.84
N ILE A 436 -2.21 -25.21 -29.28
CA ILE A 436 -2.68 -24.24 -28.29
C ILE A 436 -3.24 -22.99 -28.96
N ALA A 437 -2.42 -22.28 -29.75
CA ALA A 437 -2.74 -20.95 -30.26
C ALA A 437 -3.10 -20.91 -31.76
N GLY A 438 -3.07 -22.05 -32.46
CA GLY A 438 -3.36 -22.12 -33.89
C GLY A 438 -2.29 -21.45 -34.76
N ILE A 439 -1.10 -21.19 -34.21
CA ILE A 439 -0.01 -20.48 -34.90
C ILE A 439 0.53 -21.36 -36.03
N ARG A 440 0.66 -20.76 -37.21
CA ARG A 440 1.03 -21.46 -38.45
C ARG A 440 2.51 -21.26 -38.81
N ASN A 441 3.40 -21.50 -37.85
CA ASN A 441 4.86 -21.46 -38.05
C ASN A 441 5.37 -22.68 -38.83
N ASP A 442 6.47 -22.53 -39.58
CA ASP A 442 7.13 -23.66 -40.27
C ASP A 442 7.52 -24.73 -39.24
N GLY A 443 7.02 -25.96 -39.39
CA GLY A 443 7.11 -26.96 -38.33
C GLY A 443 6.17 -28.15 -38.50
N PHE A 444 6.32 -29.14 -37.61
CA PHE A 444 5.37 -30.24 -37.49
C PHE A 444 4.05 -29.73 -36.91
N ARG A 445 2.95 -30.16 -37.51
CA ARG A 445 1.58 -29.89 -37.05
C ARG A 445 0.75 -31.13 -37.22
N PHE A 446 -0.11 -31.41 -36.24
CA PHE A 446 -0.97 -32.60 -36.23
C PHE A 446 -2.43 -32.19 -36.03
N THR A 447 -3.36 -32.85 -36.71
CA THR A 447 -4.79 -32.49 -36.60
C THR A 447 -5.44 -32.98 -35.30
N ASN A 448 -4.87 -34.00 -34.65
CA ASN A 448 -5.42 -34.67 -33.47
C ASN A 448 -4.47 -34.69 -32.24
N ALA A 449 -3.47 -33.79 -32.17
CA ALA A 449 -2.53 -33.73 -31.04
C ALA A 449 -3.07 -33.02 -29.76
N ASN A 450 -4.39 -32.88 -29.61
CA ASN A 450 -4.98 -32.19 -28.46
C ASN A 450 -4.64 -32.87 -27.13
N ASP A 451 -4.68 -34.19 -27.06
CA ASP A 451 -4.42 -34.93 -25.81
C ASP A 451 -2.93 -34.84 -25.43
N LEU A 452 -2.02 -35.09 -26.37
CA LEU A 452 -0.59 -34.84 -26.21
C LEU A 452 -0.29 -33.44 -25.65
N VAL A 453 -0.84 -32.39 -26.27
CA VAL A 453 -0.46 -31.02 -25.93
C VAL A 453 -1.20 -30.49 -24.70
N LYS A 454 -2.53 -30.65 -24.63
CA LYS A 454 -3.37 -30.04 -23.59
C LYS A 454 -3.42 -30.86 -22.30
N LYS A 455 -3.12 -32.16 -22.35
CA LYS A 455 -3.08 -33.04 -21.17
C LYS A 455 -1.66 -33.41 -20.79
N GLN A 456 -0.87 -33.97 -21.71
CA GLN A 456 0.43 -34.54 -21.35
C GLN A 456 1.55 -33.48 -21.22
N LEU A 457 1.54 -32.44 -22.06
CA LEU A 457 2.50 -31.32 -22.02
C LEU A 457 2.03 -30.11 -21.18
N ASN A 458 1.02 -30.31 -20.33
CA ASN A 458 0.49 -29.27 -19.47
C ASN A 458 1.15 -29.26 -18.08
N PHE A 459 2.26 -28.52 -17.97
CA PHE A 459 2.99 -28.35 -16.71
C PHE A 459 2.52 -27.10 -15.94
N ASN A 460 1.40 -27.22 -15.23
CA ASN A 460 0.78 -26.10 -14.52
C ASN A 460 1.74 -25.30 -13.58
N LEU A 461 2.57 -26.01 -12.81
CA LEU A 461 3.53 -25.36 -11.90
C LEU A 461 4.66 -24.65 -12.64
N MET A 462 5.06 -25.15 -13.81
CA MET A 462 6.07 -24.49 -14.65
C MET A 462 5.53 -23.16 -15.20
N TYR A 463 4.29 -23.13 -15.70
CA TYR A 463 3.68 -21.87 -16.14
C TYR A 463 3.59 -20.87 -14.98
N SER A 464 3.16 -21.33 -13.80
CA SER A 464 3.10 -20.48 -12.61
C SER A 464 4.49 -19.94 -12.24
N ALA A 465 5.52 -20.80 -12.22
CA ALA A 465 6.91 -20.39 -11.98
C ALA A 465 7.39 -19.35 -13.00
N ARG A 466 7.12 -19.54 -14.29
CA ARG A 466 7.50 -18.57 -15.33
C ARG A 466 6.76 -17.24 -15.20
N VAL A 467 5.47 -17.25 -14.88
CA VAL A 467 4.70 -16.02 -14.69
C VAL A 467 5.29 -15.18 -13.55
N ILE A 468 5.61 -15.79 -12.41
CA ILE A 468 6.20 -15.05 -11.29
C ILE A 468 7.64 -14.59 -11.57
N GLU A 469 8.42 -15.36 -12.33
CA GLU A 469 9.74 -14.96 -12.82
C GLU A 469 9.68 -13.68 -13.68
N GLU A 470 8.75 -13.64 -14.66
CA GLU A 470 8.56 -12.49 -15.54
C GLU A 470 8.15 -11.22 -14.77
N TYR A 471 7.34 -11.37 -13.72
CA TYR A 471 6.97 -10.25 -12.86
C TYR A 471 8.18 -9.56 -12.20
N PHE A 472 9.19 -10.33 -11.76
CA PHE A 472 10.32 -9.78 -11.01
C PHE A 472 11.52 -9.42 -11.87
N ILE A 473 11.73 -10.06 -13.04
CA ILE A 473 12.97 -9.90 -13.80
C ILE A 473 13.20 -8.47 -14.28
N LYS A 474 12.15 -7.78 -14.77
CA LYS A 474 12.28 -6.38 -15.22
C LYS A 474 12.79 -5.48 -14.09
N TYR A 475 12.18 -5.57 -12.91
CA TYR A 475 12.49 -4.69 -11.79
C TYR A 475 13.83 -5.01 -11.12
N SER A 476 14.18 -6.29 -10.99
CA SER A 476 15.49 -6.70 -10.47
C SER A 476 16.61 -6.29 -11.43
N SER A 477 16.44 -6.52 -12.73
CA SER A 477 17.37 -6.06 -13.78
C SER A 477 17.55 -4.54 -13.74
N ASN A 478 16.44 -3.78 -13.70
CA ASN A 478 16.49 -2.32 -13.59
C ASN A 478 17.27 -1.88 -12.35
N TYR A 479 16.98 -2.47 -11.18
CA TYR A 479 17.70 -2.18 -9.93
C TYR A 479 19.20 -2.46 -10.05
N ILE A 480 19.59 -3.60 -10.63
CA ILE A 480 21.01 -3.96 -10.86
C ILE A 480 21.68 -2.92 -11.76
N ILE A 481 21.07 -2.54 -12.88
CA ILE A 481 21.63 -1.57 -13.82
C ILE A 481 21.76 -0.20 -13.15
N MET A 482 20.73 0.26 -12.44
CA MET A 482 20.68 1.59 -11.82
C MET A 482 21.66 1.74 -10.63
N THR A 483 21.91 0.65 -9.89
CA THR A 483 22.88 0.64 -8.78
C THR A 483 24.32 0.46 -9.26
N SER A 484 24.54 -0.16 -10.42
CA SER A 484 25.87 -0.43 -10.97
C SER A 484 26.41 0.68 -11.86
N ASN A 485 25.55 1.46 -12.51
CA ASN A 485 25.94 2.51 -13.46
C ASN A 485 25.76 3.93 -12.90
N ALA A 486 26.57 4.88 -13.40
CA ALA A 486 26.50 6.27 -12.99
C ALA A 486 25.43 7.04 -13.80
N VAL A 487 24.72 7.96 -13.14
CA VAL A 487 23.74 8.85 -13.76
C VAL A 487 24.44 10.00 -14.47
N SER A 488 24.04 10.26 -15.71
CA SER A 488 24.50 11.42 -16.48
C SER A 488 23.75 12.69 -16.06
N LYS A 489 24.47 13.63 -15.45
CA LYS A 489 23.90 14.91 -14.98
C LYS A 489 23.67 15.94 -16.09
N THR A 490 24.08 15.63 -17.32
CA THR A 490 24.00 16.58 -18.45
C THR A 490 22.61 16.63 -19.10
N SER A 491 21.70 15.71 -18.76
CA SER A 491 20.34 15.71 -19.33
C SER A 491 19.50 16.88 -18.80
N ALA A 492 18.66 17.46 -19.66
CA ALA A 492 17.73 18.54 -19.29
C ALA A 492 16.70 18.06 -18.25
N ASP A 493 16.24 16.82 -18.41
CA ASP A 493 15.27 16.17 -17.51
C ASP A 493 15.82 16.00 -16.09
N TRP A 494 17.08 15.57 -15.94
CA TRP A 494 17.71 15.44 -14.62
C TRP A 494 17.81 16.78 -13.90
N ASN A 495 18.20 17.84 -14.62
CA ASN A 495 18.27 19.19 -14.05
C ASN A 495 16.89 19.72 -13.66
N THR A 496 15.87 19.43 -14.46
CA THR A 496 14.47 19.81 -14.18
C THR A 496 13.94 19.08 -12.95
N TYR A 497 14.23 17.78 -12.84
CA TYR A 497 13.91 16.94 -11.69
C TYR A 497 14.51 17.51 -10.39
N ILE A 498 15.83 17.74 -10.35
CA ILE A 498 16.51 18.25 -9.15
C ILE A 498 15.97 19.64 -8.74
N LYS A 499 15.73 20.52 -9.71
CA LYS A 499 15.13 21.85 -9.45
C LYS A 499 13.72 21.71 -8.87
N GLY A 500 12.86 20.88 -9.47
CA GLY A 500 11.50 20.61 -8.98
C GLY A 500 11.49 20.09 -7.54
N ARG A 501 12.34 19.10 -7.24
CA ARG A 501 12.48 18.55 -5.89
C ARG A 501 13.04 19.54 -4.88
N SER A 502 14.02 20.36 -5.25
CA SER A 502 14.53 21.42 -4.37
C SER A 502 13.48 22.47 -4.03
N MET A 503 12.67 22.90 -5.01
CA MET A 503 11.58 23.85 -4.81
C MET A 503 10.51 23.27 -3.89
N MET A 504 10.13 22.01 -4.09
CA MET A 504 9.14 21.35 -3.24
C MET A 504 9.62 21.14 -1.81
N ARG A 505 10.90 20.81 -1.59
CA ARG A 505 11.47 20.79 -0.25
C ARG A 505 11.34 22.14 0.42
N GLY A 506 11.64 23.23 -0.29
CA GLY A 506 11.43 24.60 0.18
C GLY A 506 9.98 24.88 0.59
N LEU A 507 9.02 24.56 -0.28
CA LEU A 507 7.58 24.74 -0.01
C LEU A 507 7.08 23.85 1.13
N SER A 508 7.63 22.64 1.27
CA SER A 508 7.19 21.67 2.27
C SER A 508 7.38 22.17 3.70
N TYR A 509 8.44 22.95 3.99
CA TYR A 509 8.68 23.54 5.31
C TYR A 509 7.53 24.44 5.79
N PHE A 510 6.84 25.12 4.88
CA PHE A 510 5.69 25.99 5.22
C PHE A 510 4.37 25.22 5.25
N ASN A 511 4.33 24.01 4.70
CA ASN A 511 3.13 23.20 4.59
C ASN A 511 2.97 22.25 5.79
N LEU A 512 2.80 22.85 6.98
CA LEU A 512 2.66 22.10 8.24
C LEU A 512 1.46 21.15 8.25
N TYR A 513 0.41 21.49 7.48
CA TYR A 513 -0.77 20.65 7.31
C TYR A 513 -0.41 19.35 6.58
N SER A 514 0.27 19.43 5.42
CA SER A 514 0.76 18.24 4.71
C SER A 514 1.67 17.39 5.61
N GLY A 515 2.51 18.03 6.42
CA GLY A 515 3.38 17.36 7.38
C GLY A 515 2.66 16.48 8.41
N LEU A 516 1.54 16.93 8.97
CA LEU A 516 0.71 16.13 9.88
C LEU A 516 0.16 14.88 9.18
N TRP A 517 -0.35 15.06 7.97
CA TRP A 517 -0.90 13.95 7.18
C TRP A 517 0.17 13.00 6.67
N MET A 518 1.36 13.48 6.40
CA MET A 518 2.51 12.66 6.04
C MET A 518 2.94 11.75 7.19
N ALA A 519 2.83 12.21 8.45
CA ALA A 519 3.06 11.38 9.61
C ALA A 519 1.96 10.30 9.75
N TYR A 520 0.69 10.70 9.52
CA TYR A 520 -0.45 9.77 9.50
C TYR A 520 -0.28 8.67 8.45
N THR A 521 -0.07 9.03 7.18
CA THR A 521 0.02 8.07 6.07
C THR A 521 1.22 7.15 6.22
N LYS A 522 2.37 7.66 6.71
CA LYS A 522 3.55 6.85 6.99
C LYS A 522 3.28 5.78 8.05
N ASN A 523 2.56 6.12 9.12
CA ASN A 523 2.26 5.15 10.18
C ASN A 523 1.13 4.18 9.79
N LEU A 524 0.17 4.63 8.98
CA LEU A 524 -0.90 3.78 8.44
C LEU A 524 -0.31 2.62 7.62
N GLY A 525 0.65 2.95 6.76
CA GLY A 525 1.20 2.06 5.75
C GLY A 525 0.17 1.71 4.68
N PHE A 526 0.57 0.78 3.80
CA PHE A 526 -0.30 0.25 2.76
C PHE A 526 -0.92 -1.09 3.17
N TYR A 527 -1.96 -1.49 2.45
CA TYR A 527 -2.47 -2.84 2.48
C TYR A 527 -1.56 -3.74 1.64
N ASN A 528 -0.65 -4.43 2.30
CA ASN A 528 0.44 -5.17 1.65
C ASN A 528 -0.04 -6.28 0.71
N ASN A 529 -1.22 -6.88 0.95
CA ASN A 529 -1.75 -7.95 0.11
C ASN A 529 -2.23 -7.47 -1.27
N ASP A 530 -2.50 -6.17 -1.45
CA ASP A 530 -2.85 -5.59 -2.75
C ASP A 530 -1.62 -5.06 -3.50
N ILE A 531 -0.45 -5.02 -2.84
CA ILE A 531 0.83 -4.76 -3.50
C ILE A 531 1.21 -6.04 -4.23
N TRP A 532 0.77 -6.13 -5.49
CA TRP A 532 0.98 -7.28 -6.35
C TRP A 532 0.97 -6.89 -7.83
N PHE A 533 1.47 -7.79 -8.66
CA PHE A 533 1.50 -7.64 -10.10
C PHE A 533 0.12 -7.84 -10.72
N SER A 534 -0.14 -7.15 -11.83
CA SER A 534 -1.35 -7.41 -12.61
C SER A 534 -1.24 -8.76 -13.32
N PRO A 535 -2.21 -9.67 -13.19
CA PRO A 535 -2.18 -10.97 -13.88
C PRO A 535 -1.99 -10.90 -15.40
N ASN A 536 -2.52 -9.84 -16.02
CA ASN A 536 -2.44 -9.61 -17.46
C ASN A 536 -1.19 -8.85 -17.91
N SER A 537 -0.47 -8.20 -16.99
CA SER A 537 0.70 -7.42 -17.34
C SER A 537 1.96 -8.19 -17.02
N PHE A 538 2.82 -8.37 -18.02
CA PHE A 538 4.12 -9.01 -17.84
C PHE A 538 5.09 -8.20 -16.98
N SER A 539 4.81 -6.92 -16.73
CA SER A 539 5.80 -6.03 -16.13
C SER A 539 5.24 -4.85 -15.36
N LYS A 540 3.95 -4.81 -15.03
CA LYS A 540 3.35 -3.71 -14.27
C LYS A 540 2.99 -4.15 -12.85
N ILE A 541 3.56 -3.44 -11.89
CA ILE A 541 3.21 -3.53 -10.47
C ILE A 541 2.53 -2.24 -10.00
N TYR A 542 1.53 -2.40 -9.13
CA TYR A 542 0.75 -1.28 -8.59
C TYR A 542 1.23 -0.96 -7.17
N LEU A 543 2.31 -0.18 -7.05
CA LEU A 543 2.90 0.19 -5.75
C LEU A 543 2.23 1.42 -5.12
N GLU A 544 1.77 2.37 -5.95
CA GLU A 544 1.29 3.68 -5.48
C GLU A 544 -0.23 3.88 -5.57
N ASP A 545 -1.01 2.89 -6.04
CA ASP A 545 -2.45 3.03 -6.31
C ASP A 545 -3.29 3.32 -5.06
N GLN A 546 -2.74 3.04 -3.87
CA GLN A 546 -3.40 3.29 -2.59
C GLN A 546 -3.25 4.75 -2.12
N LYS A 547 -2.44 5.57 -2.79
CA LYS A 547 -2.18 6.97 -2.41
C LYS A 547 -3.37 7.85 -2.80
N ASN A 548 -3.94 8.52 -1.81
CA ASN A 548 -4.97 9.56 -1.99
C ASN A 548 -4.36 10.90 -2.43
N LEU A 549 -4.86 11.50 -3.51
CA LEU A 549 -4.34 12.75 -4.07
C LEU A 549 -4.24 13.92 -3.06
N PHE A 550 -5.13 13.97 -2.06
CA PHE A 550 -5.27 15.10 -1.13
C PHE A 550 -4.46 14.93 0.18
N LEU A 551 -3.90 13.75 0.45
CA LEU A 551 -3.07 13.50 1.63
C LEU A 551 -1.58 13.60 1.31
N GLY A 552 -0.78 14.13 2.24
CA GLY A 552 0.67 14.08 2.15
C GLY A 552 1.21 12.65 2.31
N TYR A 553 2.15 12.26 1.46
CA TYR A 553 2.93 11.02 1.57
C TYR A 553 4.42 11.36 1.71
N SER A 554 5.17 10.48 2.38
CA SER A 554 6.63 10.61 2.40
C SER A 554 7.15 10.29 1.02
N GLU A 555 7.72 11.28 0.36
CA GLU A 555 8.29 11.18 -0.97
C GLU A 555 9.80 11.41 -0.88
N TYR A 556 10.58 10.50 -1.46
CA TYR A 556 12.04 10.60 -1.45
C TYR A 556 12.58 11.18 -2.74
N ASP A 557 13.76 11.78 -2.61
CA ASP A 557 14.56 12.26 -3.72
C ASP A 557 15.65 11.23 -4.05
N ILE A 558 15.98 11.09 -5.34
CA ILE A 558 17.06 10.21 -5.78
C ILE A 558 18.39 10.77 -5.29
N GLU A 559 19.03 10.04 -4.38
CA GLU A 559 20.35 10.34 -3.84
C GLU A 559 21.42 9.67 -4.69
N LEU A 560 22.48 10.42 -5.01
CA LEU A 560 23.61 9.92 -5.76
C LEU A 560 24.83 9.80 -4.85
N THR A 561 25.52 8.67 -4.96
CA THR A 561 26.86 8.46 -4.38
C THR A 561 27.89 9.45 -4.94
N SER A 562 29.08 9.50 -4.34
CA SER A 562 30.24 10.25 -4.85
C SER A 562 30.62 9.89 -6.30
N ASN A 563 30.34 8.66 -6.73
CA ASN A 563 30.57 8.17 -8.10
C ASN A 563 29.36 8.39 -9.03
N ASN A 564 28.38 9.22 -8.63
CA ASN A 564 27.15 9.50 -9.35
C ASN A 564 26.23 8.29 -9.60
N LYS A 565 26.41 7.17 -8.91
CA LYS A 565 25.47 6.04 -8.93
C LYS A 565 24.35 6.28 -7.94
N ILE A 566 23.14 5.79 -8.23
CA ILE A 566 22.01 5.93 -7.29
C ILE A 566 22.29 5.10 -6.03
N GLU A 567 22.14 5.73 -4.86
CA GLU A 567 22.38 5.06 -3.58
C GLU A 567 21.37 3.93 -3.34
N LYS A 568 21.84 2.79 -2.79
CA LYS A 568 20.96 1.65 -2.48
C LYS A 568 19.85 2.00 -1.49
N ASN A 569 20.12 2.94 -0.58
CA ASN A 569 19.24 3.42 0.48
C ASN A 569 18.52 4.73 0.10
N THR A 570 18.44 5.08 -1.20
CA THR A 570 17.83 6.35 -1.65
C THR A 570 16.37 6.52 -1.19
N THR A 571 15.65 5.44 -0.93
CA THR A 571 14.27 5.44 -0.44
C THR A 571 14.13 6.02 0.97
N SER A 572 15.22 6.08 1.73
CA SER A 572 15.29 6.72 3.04
C SER A 572 15.50 8.24 2.99
N ASN A 573 15.80 8.79 1.82
CA ASN A 573 16.09 10.20 1.60
C ASN A 573 14.81 11.03 1.43
N TYR A 574 14.04 11.16 2.51
CA TYR A 574 12.87 12.03 2.56
C TYR A 574 12.85 12.85 3.86
N LEU A 575 12.10 13.94 3.83
CA LEU A 575 11.96 14.78 5.01
C LEU A 575 11.14 14.06 6.09
N LYS A 576 11.75 13.86 7.27
CA LYS A 576 11.14 13.05 8.32
C LYS A 576 9.85 13.72 8.85
N PRO A 577 8.68 13.04 8.83
CA PRO A 577 7.41 13.65 9.21
C PRO A 577 7.34 14.19 10.64
N TRP A 578 8.12 13.62 11.56
CA TRP A 578 8.12 14.02 12.97
C TRP A 578 8.59 15.47 13.19
N TYR A 579 9.40 16.03 12.29
CA TYR A 579 9.79 17.44 12.36
C TYR A 579 8.57 18.37 12.34
N TYR A 580 7.56 18.07 11.52
CA TYR A 580 6.34 18.85 11.46
C TYR A 580 5.52 18.77 12.75
N LEU A 581 5.45 17.59 13.36
CA LEU A 581 4.75 17.42 14.64
C LEU A 581 5.39 18.29 15.73
N VAL A 582 6.72 18.34 15.80
CA VAL A 582 7.44 19.18 16.77
C VAL A 582 7.14 20.66 16.56
N ILE A 583 7.17 21.13 15.31
CA ILE A 583 6.84 22.53 14.97
C ILE A 583 5.39 22.85 15.33
N LEU A 584 4.44 21.96 15.01
CA LEU A 584 3.03 22.11 15.36
C LEU A 584 2.83 22.17 16.88
N PHE A 585 3.52 21.33 17.65
CA PHE A 585 3.49 21.39 19.11
C PHE A 585 4.01 22.72 19.64
N ALA A 586 5.12 23.24 19.13
CA ALA A 586 5.66 24.53 19.53
C ALA A 586 4.67 25.68 19.26
N ILE A 587 4.09 25.72 18.05
CA ILE A 587 3.04 26.69 17.67
C ILE A 587 1.82 26.55 18.56
N SER A 588 1.42 25.32 18.88
CA SER A 588 0.26 25.02 19.71
C SER A 588 0.42 25.54 21.15
N ILE A 589 1.59 25.31 21.76
CA ILE A 589 1.93 25.79 23.10
C ILE A 589 1.98 27.32 23.14
N LEU A 590 2.57 27.94 22.11
CA LEU A 590 2.63 29.40 21.99
C LEU A 590 1.23 30.00 21.84
N SER A 591 0.39 29.40 20.98
CA SER A 591 -1.01 29.80 20.76
C SER A 591 -1.82 29.74 22.05
N PHE A 592 -1.72 28.62 22.79
CA PHE A 592 -2.39 28.45 24.08
C PHE A 592 -1.92 29.48 25.11
N SER A 593 -0.61 29.72 25.19
CA SER A 593 -0.02 30.67 26.15
C SER A 593 -0.51 32.11 25.92
N ILE A 594 -0.57 32.54 24.65
CA ILE A 594 -1.07 33.87 24.28
C ILE A 594 -2.57 33.99 24.57
N ALA A 595 -3.36 32.97 24.21
CA ALA A 595 -4.79 32.94 24.50
C ALA A 595 -5.06 33.06 26.01
N LEU A 596 -4.36 32.27 26.83
CA LEU A 596 -4.49 32.31 28.29
C LEU A 596 -4.09 33.67 28.87
N TYR A 597 -3.00 34.26 28.36
CA TYR A 597 -2.54 35.57 28.80
C TYR A 597 -3.55 36.68 28.49
N LYS A 598 -4.06 36.70 27.25
CA LYS A 598 -5.09 37.66 26.83
C LYS A 598 -6.37 37.49 27.63
N PHE A 599 -6.81 36.26 27.85
CA PHE A 599 -7.97 35.95 28.68
C PHE A 599 -7.84 36.49 30.11
N ARG A 600 -6.66 36.37 30.73
CA ARG A 600 -6.42 36.89 32.10
C ARG A 600 -6.58 38.41 32.16
N LYS A 601 -6.12 39.10 31.11
CA LYS A 601 -6.11 40.57 30.98
C LYS A 601 -7.40 41.18 30.44
N PHE A 602 -8.38 40.39 30.04
CA PHE A 602 -9.65 40.92 29.57
C PHE A 602 -10.39 41.60 30.73
N ASP A 603 -10.76 42.87 30.55
CA ASP A 603 -11.60 43.61 31.49
C ASP A 603 -13.08 43.26 31.24
N PHE A 604 -13.83 42.99 32.31
CA PHE A 604 -15.24 42.59 32.29
C PHE A 604 -16.16 43.77 32.58
#